data_AF-A0A3L8C5Q2-F1
#
_entry.id   AF-A0A3L8C5Q2-F1
#
_cell.length_a   1.000
_cell.length_b   1.000
_cell.length_c   1.000
_cell.angle_alpha   90.00
_cell.angle_beta   90.00
_cell.angle_gamma   90.00
#
_symmetry.space_group_name_H-M   'P 1'
#
loop_
_entity.id
_entity.type
_entity.pdbx_description
1 polymer ?
#
loop_
_entity_poly.entity_id
_entity_poly.type
_entity_poly.pdbx_seq_one_letter_code
_entity_poly.pdbx_strand_id
1 'polypeptide(L)'
;TFLVEELKAVFDPKGGYFKRGGKFMPSLVAEIGEAIENHMRMIGLLKSDLDDHQKAFIEKKKQEITAQAKKPEASHEDDSAFPAGASLCGKCSTKAVIYMDGCMTCLNCGDSKCG
;
A
#
# COMPACT_ATOMS: atom_id res chain seq x y z
N THR A 1 1.21 -11.65 -15.72
CA THR A 1 1.63 -12.98 -16.23
C THR A 1 0.38 -13.72 -16.60
N PHE A 2 0.35 -14.33 -17.79
CA PHE A 2 -0.84 -14.97 -18.35
C PHE A 2 -1.57 -15.91 -17.36
N LEU A 3 -0.85 -16.81 -16.69
CA LEU A 3 -1.46 -17.79 -15.75
C LEU A 3 -2.29 -17.14 -14.62
N VAL A 4 -1.78 -16.08 -14.00
CA VAL A 4 -2.46 -15.42 -12.87
C VAL A 4 -3.72 -14.69 -13.34
N GLU A 5 -3.62 -14.03 -14.49
CA GLU A 5 -4.73 -13.26 -15.08
C GLU A 5 -5.87 -14.19 -15.48
N GLU A 6 -5.57 -15.32 -16.12
CA GLU A 6 -6.57 -16.33 -16.49
C GLU A 6 -7.25 -16.96 -15.27
N LEU A 7 -6.49 -17.33 -14.23
CA LEU A 7 -7.08 -17.91 -13.01
C LEU A 7 -8.03 -16.93 -12.30
N LYS A 8 -7.68 -15.64 -12.28
CA LYS A 8 -8.52 -14.59 -11.67
C LYS A 8 -9.77 -14.27 -12.49
N ALA A 9 -9.76 -14.57 -13.79
CA ALA A 9 -10.90 -14.39 -14.68
C ALA A 9 -11.93 -15.53 -14.60
N VAL A 10 -11.65 -16.61 -13.87
CA VAL A 10 -12.60 -17.71 -13.68
C VAL A 10 -13.70 -17.30 -12.69
N PHE A 11 -14.95 -17.34 -13.13
CA PHE A 11 -16.13 -17.01 -12.33
C PHE A 11 -16.86 -18.26 -11.84
N ASP A 12 -17.38 -18.23 -10.60
CA ASP A 12 -18.28 -19.26 -10.09
C ASP A 12 -19.74 -18.87 -10.40
N PRO A 13 -20.52 -19.72 -11.09
CA PRO A 13 -21.92 -19.42 -11.42
C PRO A 13 -22.83 -19.29 -10.20
N LYS A 14 -22.44 -19.81 -9.03
CA LYS A 14 -23.18 -19.60 -7.76
C LYS A 14 -22.88 -18.25 -7.11
N GLY A 15 -22.03 -17.45 -7.74
CA GLY A 15 -21.52 -16.21 -7.19
C GLY A 15 -20.26 -16.44 -6.36
N GLY A 16 -19.50 -15.35 -6.22
CA GLY A 16 -18.30 -15.30 -5.40
C GLY A 16 -18.58 -15.19 -3.90
N TYR A 17 -17.55 -14.92 -3.11
CA TYR A 17 -17.62 -14.73 -1.67
C TYR A 17 -16.68 -13.62 -1.20
N PHE A 18 -16.93 -13.11 -0.01
CA PHE A 18 -16.03 -12.15 0.64
C PHE A 18 -15.06 -12.87 1.57
N LYS A 19 -13.77 -12.60 1.39
CA LYS A 19 -12.72 -13.00 2.32
C LYS A 19 -12.79 -12.19 3.61
N ARG A 20 -12.14 -12.74 4.65
CA ARG A 20 -11.77 -11.96 5.84
C ARG A 20 -10.98 -10.72 5.39
N GLY A 21 -11.39 -9.55 5.84
CA GLY A 21 -10.87 -8.26 5.36
C GLY A 21 -11.72 -7.59 4.26
N GLY A 22 -12.89 -8.15 3.92
CA GLY A 22 -13.87 -7.49 3.04
C GLY A 22 -13.52 -7.52 1.56
N LYS A 23 -12.52 -8.31 1.15
CA LYS A 23 -12.14 -8.45 -0.26
C LYS A 23 -13.04 -9.48 -0.96
N PHE A 24 -13.71 -9.08 -2.02
CA PHE A 24 -14.54 -9.97 -2.84
C PHE A 24 -13.68 -10.88 -3.73
N MET A 25 -14.02 -12.17 -3.78
CA MET A 25 -13.43 -13.19 -4.65
C MET A 25 -14.51 -13.76 -5.56
N PRO A 26 -14.36 -13.70 -6.90
CA PRO A 26 -15.40 -14.13 -7.83
C PRO A 26 -15.53 -15.67 -7.95
N SER A 27 -14.51 -16.41 -7.52
CA SER A 27 -14.53 -17.89 -7.43
C SER A 27 -13.38 -18.39 -6.55
N LEU A 28 -13.40 -19.68 -6.19
CA LEU A 28 -12.27 -20.35 -5.54
C LEU A 28 -11.02 -20.36 -6.43
N VAL A 29 -11.20 -20.50 -7.74
CA VAL A 29 -10.08 -20.51 -8.71
C VAL A 29 -9.41 -19.14 -8.78
N ALA A 30 -10.21 -18.07 -8.72
CA ALA A 30 -9.69 -16.71 -8.64
C ALA A 30 -8.92 -16.47 -7.34
N GLU A 31 -9.33 -17.11 -6.24
CA GLU A 31 -8.56 -17.07 -5.00
C GLU A 31 -7.18 -17.73 -5.15
N ILE A 32 -7.12 -18.89 -5.82
CA ILE A 32 -5.86 -19.57 -6.12
C ILE A 32 -4.97 -18.67 -6.98
N GLY A 33 -5.54 -18.02 -8.00
CA GLY A 33 -4.82 -17.04 -8.82
C GLY A 33 -4.22 -15.90 -8.00
N GLU A 34 -4.97 -15.36 -7.04
CA GLU A 34 -4.48 -14.33 -6.12
C GLU A 34 -3.34 -14.84 -5.22
N ALA A 35 -3.47 -16.05 -4.65
CA ALA A 35 -2.44 -16.64 -3.80
C ALA A 35 -1.12 -16.87 -4.57
N ILE A 36 -1.22 -17.36 -5.81
CA ILE A 36 -0.08 -17.53 -6.72
C ILE A 36 0.53 -16.16 -7.05
N GLU A 37 -0.28 -15.16 -7.37
CA GLU A 37 0.20 -13.79 -7.65
C GLU A 37 1.02 -13.23 -6.48
N ASN A 38 0.49 -13.36 -5.26
CA ASN A 38 1.17 -12.91 -4.05
C ASN A 38 2.51 -13.63 -3.87
N HIS A 39 2.55 -14.95 -4.10
CA HIS A 39 3.78 -15.71 -4.05
C HIS A 39 4.78 -15.28 -5.13
N MET A 40 4.33 -15.08 -6.37
CA MET A 40 5.16 -14.60 -7.48
C MET A 40 5.73 -13.21 -7.22
N ARG A 41 4.96 -12.32 -6.58
CA ARG A 41 5.44 -11.01 -6.11
C ARG A 41 6.48 -11.16 -4.99
N MET A 42 6.22 -12.04 -4.03
CA MET A 42 7.12 -12.30 -2.90
C MET A 42 8.50 -12.83 -3.34
N ILE A 43 8.54 -13.71 -4.34
CA ILE A 43 9.81 -14.24 -4.90
C ILE A 43 10.47 -13.30 -5.92
N GLY A 44 9.88 -12.11 -6.17
CA GLY A 44 10.42 -11.12 -7.10
C GLY A 44 10.18 -11.42 -8.59
N LEU A 45 9.37 -12.44 -8.91
CA LEU A 45 9.01 -12.78 -10.29
C LEU A 45 8.03 -11.76 -10.90
N LEU A 46 7.19 -11.14 -10.07
CA LEU A 46 6.33 -10.02 -10.45
C LEU A 46 6.68 -8.77 -9.65
N LYS A 47 6.76 -7.62 -10.34
CA LYS A 47 6.98 -6.34 -9.68
C LYS A 47 5.74 -5.93 -8.90
N SER A 48 5.91 -5.59 -7.62
CA SER A 48 4.92 -4.92 -6.78
C SER A 48 4.94 -3.41 -7.02
N ASP A 49 4.76 -3.00 -8.28
CA ASP A 49 4.70 -1.57 -8.58
C ASP A 49 3.38 -1.00 -8.04
N LEU A 50 3.50 0.10 -7.29
CA LEU A 50 2.37 0.93 -6.91
C LEU A 50 1.64 1.41 -8.17
N ASP A 51 0.30 1.46 -8.10
CA ASP A 51 -0.51 2.01 -9.18
C ASP A 51 -0.10 3.47 -9.46
N ASP A 52 -0.25 3.93 -10.70
CA ASP A 52 0.20 5.28 -11.09
C ASP A 52 -0.53 6.37 -10.29
N HIS A 53 -1.79 6.10 -9.93
CA HIS A 53 -2.58 6.95 -9.04
C HIS A 53 -2.00 7.01 -7.62
N GLN A 54 -1.48 5.88 -7.11
CA GLN A 54 -0.85 5.80 -5.79
C GLN A 54 0.51 6.50 -5.78
N LYS A 55 1.30 6.33 -6.85
CA LYS A 55 2.57 7.04 -7.04
C LYS A 55 2.35 8.55 -7.07
N ALA A 56 1.39 9.03 -7.87
CA ALA A 56 1.04 10.44 -7.96
C ALA A 56 0.56 11.02 -6.63
N PHE A 57 -0.23 10.25 -5.87
CA PHE A 57 -0.67 10.64 -4.53
C PHE A 57 0.50 10.80 -3.55
N ILE A 58 1.42 9.83 -3.53
CA ILE A 58 2.61 9.87 -2.67
C ILE A 58 3.51 11.06 -3.02
N GLU A 59 3.71 11.33 -4.32
CA GLU A 59 4.54 12.46 -4.77
C GLU A 59 3.94 13.81 -4.38
N LYS A 60 2.63 13.99 -4.58
CA LYS A 60 1.91 15.19 -4.14
C LYS A 60 2.06 15.42 -2.63
N LYS A 61 1.93 14.36 -1.82
CA LYS A 61 2.12 14.44 -0.36
C LYS A 61 3.54 14.82 0.05
N LYS A 62 4.56 14.30 -0.64
CA LYS A 62 5.96 14.67 -0.38
C LYS A 62 6.23 16.16 -0.68
N GLN A 63 5.63 16.70 -1.73
CA GLN A 63 5.76 18.11 -2.10
C GLN A 63 5.11 19.03 -1.05
N GLU A 64 3.92 18.67 -0.56
CA GLU A 64 3.21 19.43 0.49
C GLU A 64 4.02 19.52 1.79
N ILE A 65 4.67 18.42 2.21
CA ILE A 65 5.52 18.40 3.42
C ILE A 65 6.78 19.26 3.23
N THR A 66 7.42 19.18 2.06
CA THR A 66 8.61 19.99 1.74
C THR A 66 8.27 21.48 1.74
N ALA A 67 7.08 21.85 1.26
CA ALA A 67 6.60 23.24 1.31
C ALA A 67 6.31 23.73 2.75
N GLN A 68 5.89 22.84 3.64
CA GLN A 68 5.63 23.15 5.06
C GLN A 68 6.89 23.17 5.94
N ALA A 69 8.00 22.56 5.49
CA ALA A 69 9.27 22.46 6.24
C ALA A 69 10.10 23.77 6.32
N LYS A 70 9.55 24.94 5.94
CA LYS A 70 10.17 26.26 6.18
C LYS A 70 10.01 26.77 7.63
N LYS A 71 10.15 25.88 8.62
CA LYS A 71 10.36 26.24 10.03
C LYS A 71 11.53 25.40 10.56
N PRO A 72 12.61 26.02 11.08
CA PRO A 72 13.81 25.30 11.42
C PRO A 72 13.72 24.87 12.88
N GLU A 73 13.54 23.58 13.19
CA GLU A 73 13.96 23.04 14.49
C GLU A 73 14.62 21.66 14.37
N ALA A 74 15.89 21.68 14.79
CA ALA A 74 16.69 20.66 15.45
C ALA A 74 16.80 19.25 14.85
N SER A 75 18.00 19.02 14.33
CA SER A 75 18.67 17.76 14.00
C SER A 75 18.50 16.64 15.04
N HIS A 76 18.08 15.48 14.57
CA HIS A 76 18.67 14.19 14.95
C HIS A 76 18.74 13.30 13.72
N GLU A 77 19.96 12.92 13.36
CA GLU A 77 20.29 11.97 12.31
C GLU A 77 19.81 10.58 12.73
N ASP A 78 18.74 10.12 12.10
CA ASP A 78 18.51 8.71 11.85
C ASP A 78 18.13 8.63 10.38
N ASP A 79 18.79 7.76 9.64
CA ASP A 79 18.85 7.64 8.16
C ASP A 79 17.50 7.17 7.57
N SER A 80 16.42 7.83 7.97
CA SER A 80 15.05 7.54 7.62
C SER A 80 14.52 8.72 6.84
N ALA A 81 14.06 8.48 5.61
CA ALA A 81 13.51 9.47 4.69
C ALA A 81 12.17 10.09 5.17
N PHE A 82 11.90 10.08 6.48
CA PHE A 82 10.62 10.40 7.09
C PHE A 82 10.82 11.32 8.32
N PRO A 83 9.87 12.21 8.61
CA PRO A 83 10.02 13.21 9.68
C PRO A 83 10.15 12.58 11.08
N ALA A 84 10.87 13.24 11.99
CA ALA A 84 11.20 12.73 13.33
C ALA A 84 9.99 12.35 14.20
N GLY A 85 8.81 12.94 13.94
CA GLY A 85 7.55 12.62 14.60
C GLY A 85 6.78 11.42 14.02
N ALA A 86 7.35 10.69 13.06
CA ALA A 86 6.67 9.56 12.43
C ALA A 86 6.60 8.33 13.36
N SER A 87 5.44 7.68 13.36
CA SER A 87 5.18 6.43 14.08
C SER A 87 5.25 5.21 13.15
N LEU A 88 5.32 4.01 13.73
CA LEU A 88 5.43 2.74 12.98
C LEU A 88 4.13 2.43 12.23
N CYS A 89 4.24 2.13 10.94
CA CYS A 89 3.11 1.68 10.13
C CYS A 89 2.75 0.23 10.42
N GLY A 90 1.49 -0.04 10.78
CA GLY A 90 1.00 -1.40 11.00
C GLY A 90 0.94 -2.29 9.75
N LYS A 91 1.05 -1.70 8.54
CA LYS A 91 0.95 -2.44 7.27
C LYS A 91 2.30 -2.77 6.65
N CYS A 92 3.23 -1.81 6.61
CA CYS A 92 4.55 -1.99 6.00
C CYS A 92 5.70 -2.04 7.03
N SER A 93 5.41 -1.89 8.32
CA SER A 93 6.41 -1.90 9.41
C SER A 93 7.51 -0.84 9.25
N THR A 94 7.26 0.24 8.52
CA THR A 94 8.17 1.37 8.36
C THR A 94 7.74 2.52 9.26
N LYS A 95 8.69 3.22 9.89
CA LYS A 95 8.46 4.40 10.73
C LYS A 95 8.15 5.62 9.85
N ALA A 96 6.94 5.66 9.30
CA ALA A 96 6.54 6.63 8.28
C ALA A 96 5.10 7.15 8.46
N VAL A 97 4.42 6.85 9.57
CA VAL A 97 3.04 7.32 9.81
C VAL A 97 3.04 8.67 10.50
N ILE A 98 2.39 9.66 9.87
CA ILE A 98 2.18 11.00 10.44
C ILE A 98 0.70 11.36 10.49
N TYR A 99 0.35 12.28 11.40
CA TYR A 99 -0.97 12.88 11.43
C TYR A 99 -0.99 14.10 10.50
N MET A 100 -1.80 14.04 9.45
CA MET A 100 -1.93 15.09 8.45
C MET A 100 -3.37 15.09 7.92
N ASP A 101 -3.95 16.28 7.69
CA ASP A 101 -5.32 16.46 7.20
C ASP A 101 -6.40 15.72 8.01
N GLY A 102 -6.24 15.68 9.34
CA GLY A 102 -7.21 15.05 10.24
C GLY A 102 -7.12 13.52 10.30
N CYS A 103 -6.08 12.92 9.73
CA CYS A 103 -5.97 11.47 9.64
C CYS A 103 -4.52 10.95 9.77
N MET A 104 -4.38 9.70 10.23
CA MET A 104 -3.09 9.01 10.32
C MET A 104 -2.74 8.38 8.97
N THR A 105 -1.68 8.87 8.32
CA THR A 105 -1.27 8.44 6.96
C THR A 105 0.20 8.00 6.93
N CYS A 106 0.48 6.85 6.32
CA CYS A 106 1.82 6.32 6.09
C CYS A 106 2.46 6.86 4.80
N LEU A 107 3.59 7.54 4.92
CA LEU A 107 4.34 8.10 3.79
C LEU A 107 5.16 7.06 3.00
N ASN A 108 5.28 5.83 3.51
CA ASN A 108 5.99 4.74 2.83
C ASN A 108 5.07 3.90 1.92
N CYS A 109 3.86 3.58 2.37
CA CYS A 109 2.95 2.68 1.66
C CYS A 109 1.55 3.26 1.38
N GLY A 110 1.30 4.53 1.74
CA GLY A 110 0.03 5.22 1.51
C GLY A 110 -1.13 4.77 2.40
N ASP A 111 -0.89 3.92 3.40
CA ASP A 111 -1.92 3.44 4.31
C ASP A 111 -2.52 4.57 5.15
N SER A 112 -3.85 4.67 5.21
CA SER A 112 -4.56 5.73 5.91
C SER A 112 -5.71 5.16 6.73
N LYS A 113 -5.95 5.69 7.94
CA LYS A 113 -7.05 5.23 8.80
C LYS A 113 -8.44 5.73 8.38
N CYS A 114 -8.52 6.70 7.47
CA CYS A 114 -9.76 7.35 7.06
C CYS A 114 -10.26 6.95 5.66
N GLY A 115 -9.55 6.06 4.94
CA GLY A 115 -9.98 5.54 3.63
C GLY A 115 -8.84 5.24 2.70
#